data_AF-A0A2U2BVY4-F1
#
_entry.id   AF-A0A2U2BVY4-F1
#
_cell.length_a   1.000
_cell.length_b   1.000
_cell.length_c   1.000
_cell.angle_alpha   90.00
_cell.angle_beta   90.00
_cell.angle_gamma   90.00
#
_symmetry.space_group_name_H-M   'P 1'
#
loop_
_entity.id
_entity.type
_entity.pdbx_description
1 polymer ?
#
loop_
_entity_poly.entity_id
_entity_poly.type
_entity_poly.pdbx_seq_one_letter_code
_entity_poly.pdbx_strand_id
1 'polypeptide(L)'
;MGRTVRVRLEDLPPISEERLREIEAIPDEEIDASDIPEWTEEELANATWHPGHGKKQVTIRIDHDILDFFRQGGRGYQTRMNAVLRAYVDAMKKKHEKDVG
;
A
#
# COMPACT_ATOMS: atom_id res chain seq x y z
N MET A 1 14.16 20.31 -12.51
CA MET A 1 13.75 20.32 -11.09
C MET A 1 12.24 20.43 -11.04
N GLY A 2 11.53 19.37 -10.64
CA GLY A 2 10.07 19.40 -10.50
C GLY A 2 9.66 20.07 -9.18
N ARG A 3 8.66 20.96 -9.22
CA ARG A 3 8.10 21.61 -8.03
C ARG A 3 7.12 20.63 -7.38
N THR A 4 7.46 20.07 -6.22
CA THR A 4 6.50 19.27 -5.45
C THR A 4 5.45 20.19 -4.85
N VAL A 5 4.19 19.97 -5.20
CA VAL A 5 3.02 20.64 -4.58
C VAL A 5 2.37 19.63 -3.64
N ARG A 6 2.15 20.03 -2.37
CA ARG A 6 1.37 19.25 -1.41
C ARG A 6 -0.02 19.85 -1.33
N VAL A 7 -1.03 19.05 -1.64
CA VAL A 7 -2.45 19.44 -1.56
C VAL A 7 -3.13 18.42 -0.66
N ARG A 8 -4.06 18.86 0.19
CA ARG A 8 -4.92 17.94 0.95
C ARG A 8 -6.17 17.65 0.11
N LEU A 9 -6.73 16.45 0.26
CA LEU A 9 -7.91 16.02 -0.49
C LEU A 9 -9.08 17.01 -0.36
N GLU A 10 -9.25 17.59 0.84
CA GLU A 10 -10.28 18.59 1.15
C GLU A 10 -10.11 19.95 0.45
N ASP A 11 -8.87 20.28 0.03
CA ASP A 11 -8.56 21.54 -0.65
C ASP A 11 -8.61 21.40 -2.18
N LEU A 12 -8.86 20.19 -2.69
CA LEU A 12 -8.98 19.97 -4.13
C LEU A 12 -10.31 20.54 -4.62
N PRO A 13 -10.31 21.38 -5.68
CA PRO A 13 -11.55 21.81 -6.29
C PRO A 13 -12.30 20.57 -6.83
N PRO A 14 -13.64 20.54 -6.75
CA PRO A 14 -14.41 19.48 -7.38
C PRO A 14 -14.12 19.50 -8.89
N ILE A 15 -14.13 18.32 -9.51
CA ILE A 15 -14.05 18.21 -10.97
C ILE A 15 -15.23 18.98 -11.59
N SER A 16 -14.97 19.76 -12.63
CA SER A 16 -16.04 20.47 -13.33
C SER A 16 -16.86 19.49 -14.17
N GLU A 17 -18.15 19.82 -14.37
CA GLU A 17 -19.05 19.07 -15.26
C GLU A 17 -18.49 18.95 -16.69
N GLU A 18 -17.87 20.02 -17.19
CA GLU A 18 -17.21 20.04 -18.49
C GLU A 18 -16.06 19.03 -18.55
N ARG A 19 -15.20 19.01 -17.53
CA ARG A 19 -14.09 18.06 -17.46
C ARG A 19 -14.57 16.61 -17.34
N LEU A 20 -15.69 16.39 -16.66
CA LEU A 20 -16.28 15.06 -16.56
C LEU A 20 -16.77 14.57 -17.93
N ARG A 21 -17.48 15.41 -18.68
CA ARG A 21 -17.93 15.09 -20.05
C ARG A 21 -16.79 14.84 -21.00
N GLU A 22 -15.70 15.60 -20.90
CA GLU A 22 -14.48 15.34 -21.68
C GLU A 22 -13.93 13.96 -21.40
N ILE A 23 -13.84 13.55 -20.13
CA ILE A 23 -13.32 12.23 -19.73
C ILE A 23 -14.24 11.11 -20.22
N GLU A 24 -15.55 11.27 -20.06
CA GLU A 24 -16.55 10.30 -20.55
C GLU A 24 -16.53 10.12 -22.07
N ALA A 25 -16.05 11.13 -22.80
CA ALA A 25 -15.94 11.10 -24.25
C ALA A 25 -14.61 10.50 -24.76
N ILE A 26 -13.65 10.18 -23.88
CA ILE A 26 -12.39 9.52 -24.25
C ILE A 26 -12.70 8.06 -24.63
N PRO A 27 -12.42 7.61 -25.87
CA PRO A 27 -12.57 6.21 -26.23
C PRO A 27 -11.60 5.31 -25.46
N ASP A 28 -12.03 4.09 -25.14
CA ASP A 28 -11.20 3.13 -24.40
C ASP A 28 -9.89 2.80 -25.14
N GLU A 29 -9.89 2.84 -26.48
CA GLU A 29 -8.70 2.59 -27.31
C GLU A 29 -7.60 3.65 -27.17
N GLU A 30 -7.93 4.84 -26.65
CA GLU A 30 -6.96 5.91 -26.38
C GLU A 30 -6.33 5.79 -24.98
N ILE A 31 -6.81 4.87 -24.14
CA ILE A 31 -6.30 4.64 -22.79
C ILE A 31 -5.01 3.80 -22.88
N ASP A 32 -3.87 4.42 -22.55
CA ASP A 32 -2.59 3.72 -22.46
C ASP A 32 -2.55 2.85 -21.19
N ALA A 33 -2.71 1.54 -21.38
CA ALA A 33 -2.58 0.52 -20.34
C ALA A 33 -1.25 -0.26 -20.43
N SER A 34 -0.25 0.25 -21.16
CA SER A 34 1.01 -0.48 -21.40
C SER A 34 1.84 -0.76 -20.15
N ASP A 35 1.63 0.01 -19.09
CA ASP A 35 2.30 -0.12 -17.79
C ASP A 35 1.53 -1.01 -16.79
N ILE A 36 0.27 -1.33 -17.08
CA ILE A 36 -0.61 -2.09 -16.20
C ILE A 36 -1.20 -3.27 -17.01
N PRO A 37 -0.47 -4.40 -17.11
CA PRO A 37 -0.98 -5.56 -17.83
C PRO A 37 -2.26 -6.11 -17.18
N GLU A 38 -3.14 -6.69 -18.01
CA GLU A 38 -4.31 -7.41 -17.52
C GLU A 38 -3.91 -8.57 -16.63
N TRP A 39 -4.67 -8.77 -15.56
CA TRP A 39 -4.47 -9.89 -14.65
C TRP A 39 -5.09 -11.16 -15.24
N THR A 40 -4.37 -12.27 -15.15
CA THR A 40 -4.91 -13.59 -15.42
C THR A 40 -5.86 -14.03 -14.29
N GLU A 41 -6.77 -14.96 -14.58
CA GLU A 41 -7.69 -15.52 -13.57
C GLU A 41 -6.92 -16.17 -12.39
N GLU A 42 -5.76 -16.79 -12.67
CA GLU A 42 -4.90 -17.38 -11.64
C GLU A 42 -4.25 -16.33 -10.74
N GLU A 43 -3.79 -15.21 -11.30
CA GLU A 43 -3.26 -14.08 -10.53
C GLU A 43 -4.34 -13.42 -9.69
N LEU A 44 -5.55 -13.29 -10.24
CA LEU A 44 -6.71 -12.76 -9.54
C LEU A 44 -7.15 -13.68 -8.39
N ALA A 45 -7.15 -15.00 -8.60
CA ALA A 45 -7.48 -15.96 -7.54
C ALA A 45 -6.46 -15.94 -6.38
N ASN A 46 -5.20 -15.61 -6.67
CA ASN A 46 -4.14 -15.45 -5.67
C ASN A 46 -4.02 -14.02 -5.12
N ALA A 47 -4.85 -13.09 -5.61
CA ALA A 47 -4.85 -11.71 -5.17
C ALA A 47 -5.15 -11.62 -3.67
N THR A 48 -4.21 -11.06 -2.92
CA THR A 48 -4.46 -10.76 -1.51
C THR A 48 -4.91 -9.31 -1.40
N TRP A 49 -6.16 -9.10 -0.99
CA TRP A 49 -6.64 -7.76 -0.64
C TRP A 49 -5.81 -7.23 0.53
N HIS A 50 -5.08 -6.14 0.29
CA HIS A 50 -4.39 -5.39 1.32
C HIS A 50 -5.15 -4.09 1.55
N PRO A 51 -6.18 -4.08 2.42
CA PRO A 51 -6.77 -2.81 2.81
C PRO A 51 -5.66 -2.05 3.50
N GLY A 52 -5.26 -0.90 2.95
CA GLY A 52 -4.18 -0.10 3.48
C GLY A 52 -4.44 0.19 4.96
N HIS A 53 -3.87 -0.62 5.85
CA HIS A 53 -4.06 -0.42 7.27
C HIS A 53 -3.30 0.85 7.61
N GLY A 54 -4.03 1.90 7.98
CA GLY A 54 -3.44 3.12 8.49
C GLY A 54 -2.42 2.75 9.57
N LYS A 55 -1.18 3.23 9.42
CA LYS A 55 -0.15 2.99 10.43
C LYS A 55 -0.52 3.82 11.66
N LYS A 56 -0.71 3.16 12.79
CA LYS A 56 -0.91 3.87 14.07
C LYS A 56 0.46 4.20 14.65
N GLN A 57 0.69 5.48 14.94
CA GLN A 57 1.89 5.89 15.68
C GLN A 57 1.74 5.47 17.14
N VAL A 58 2.67 4.65 17.61
CA VAL A 58 2.73 4.16 18.99
C VAL A 58 4.17 4.26 19.51
N THR A 59 4.33 4.44 20.81
CA THR A 59 5.63 4.42 21.48
C THR A 59 5.83 3.06 22.12
N ILE A 60 6.85 2.32 21.65
CA ILE A 60 7.24 1.01 22.17
C ILE A 60 8.72 1.03 22.53
N ARG A 61 9.13 0.17 23.47
CA ARG A 61 10.53 -0.11 23.77
C ARG A 61 10.98 -1.30 22.93
N ILE A 62 12.14 -1.18 22.29
CA ILE A 62 12.77 -2.21 21.46
C ILE A 62 14.20 -2.36 21.99
N ASP A 63 14.71 -3.58 22.04
CA ASP A 63 16.09 -3.85 22.44
C ASP A 63 17.08 -3.15 21.51
N HIS A 64 18.20 -2.72 22.08
CA HIS A 64 19.17 -1.86 21.40
C HIS A 64 19.79 -2.54 20.16
N ASP A 65 20.15 -3.80 20.31
CA ASP A 65 20.75 -4.63 19.26
C ASP A 65 19.80 -4.86 18.07
N ILE A 66 18.51 -5.10 18.34
CA ILE A 66 17.48 -5.23 17.31
C ILE A 66 17.33 -3.91 16.55
N LEU A 67 17.26 -2.79 17.27
CA LEU A 67 17.12 -1.48 16.65
C LEU A 67 18.33 -1.13 15.77
N ASP A 68 19.53 -1.43 16.25
CA ASP A 68 20.77 -1.23 15.50
C ASP A 68 20.83 -2.09 14.25
N PHE A 69 20.46 -3.37 14.35
CA PHE A 69 20.39 -4.28 13.20
C PHE A 69 19.52 -3.69 12.08
N PHE A 70 18.32 -3.22 12.40
CA PHE A 70 17.44 -2.64 11.38
C PHE A 70 17.99 -1.32 10.82
N ARG A 71 18.61 -0.49 11.66
CA ARG A 71 19.20 0.81 11.28
C ARG A 71 20.38 0.69 10.34
N GLN A 72 21.17 -0.38 10.42
CA GLN A 72 22.30 -0.62 9.50
C GLN A 72 21.88 -0.57 8.02
N GLY A 73 20.66 -1.01 7.70
CA GLY A 73 20.12 -0.94 6.34
C GLY A 73 19.59 0.45 5.91
N GLY A 74 19.89 1.51 6.67
CA GLY A 74 19.58 2.90 6.30
C GLY A 74 18.09 3.23 6.25
N ARG A 75 17.72 4.18 5.37
CA ARG A 75 16.35 4.68 5.20
C ARG A 75 15.38 3.52 4.98
N GLY A 76 14.23 3.59 5.64
CA GLY A 76 13.20 2.53 5.56
C GLY A 76 13.34 1.42 6.60
N TYR A 77 14.23 1.55 7.59
CA TYR A 77 14.37 0.56 8.66
C TYR A 77 13.06 0.27 9.40
N GLN A 78 12.23 1.29 9.66
CA GLN A 78 10.92 1.12 10.30
C GLN A 78 9.96 0.30 9.43
N THR A 79 10.01 0.48 8.11
CA THR A 79 9.20 -0.30 7.15
C THR A 79 9.61 -1.78 7.20
N ARG A 80 10.91 -2.08 7.21
CA ARG A 80 11.42 -3.45 7.34
C ARG A 80 11.03 -4.09 8.66
N MET A 81 11.18 -3.35 9.77
CA MET A 81 10.77 -3.82 11.09
C MET A 81 9.26 -4.13 11.13
N ASN A 82 8.43 -3.26 10.54
CA ASN A 82 6.99 -3.50 10.44
C ASN A 82 6.64 -4.72 9.58
N ALA A 83 7.38 -4.98 8.50
CA ALA A 83 7.18 -6.17 7.65
C ALA A 83 7.44 -7.47 8.42
N VAL A 84 8.48 -7.50 9.26
CA VAL A 84 8.78 -8.66 10.13
C VAL A 84 7.66 -8.89 11.15
N LEU A 85 7.20 -7.83 11.82
CA LEU A 85 6.08 -7.92 12.76
C LEU A 85 4.80 -8.43 12.08
N ARG A 86 4.55 -8.00 10.84
CA ARG A 86 3.39 -8.45 10.06
C ARG A 86 3.48 -9.94 9.73
N ALA A 87 4.63 -10.39 9.24
CA ALA A 87 4.86 -11.81 8.94
C ALA A 87 4.65 -12.71 10.17
N TYR A 88 5.10 -12.27 11.35
CA TYR A 88 4.86 -12.99 12.61
C TYR A 88 3.36 -13.09 12.94
N VAL A 89 2.63 -11.98 12.84
CA VAL A 89 1.17 -11.96 13.10
C VAL A 89 0.43 -12.88 12.14
N ASP A 90 0.75 -12.83 10.85
CA ASP A 90 0.07 -13.63 9.83
C ASP A 90 0.34 -15.14 10.03
N ALA A 91 1.58 -15.51 10.39
CA ALA A 91 1.92 -16.88 10.76
C ALA A 91 1.15 -17.38 11.99
N MET A 92 1.01 -16.54 13.02
CA MET A 92 0.27 -16.88 14.24
C MET A 92 -1.23 -17.03 13.99
N LYS A 93 -1.83 -16.19 13.15
CA LYS A 93 -3.24 -16.33 12.75
C LYS A 93 -3.51 -17.65 12.03
N LYS A 94 -2.66 -18.00 11.05
CA LYS A 94 -2.76 -19.26 10.30
C LYS A 94 -2.65 -20.49 11.20
N LYS A 95 -1.86 -20.41 12.28
CA LYS A 95 -1.78 -21.49 13.28
C LYS A 95 -3.07 -21.61 14.09
N HIS A 96 -3.59 -20.48 14.58
CA HIS A 96 -4.83 -20.46 15.36
C HIS A 96 -6.05 -20.98 14.57
N GLU A 97 -6.14 -20.68 13.28
CA GLU A 97 -7.22 -21.18 12.41
C GLU A 97 -7.14 -22.71 12.19
N LYS A 98 -5.94 -23.29 12.23
CA LYS A 98 -5.74 -24.74 12.12
C LYS A 98 -6.00 -25.52 13.41
N ASP A 99 -5.88 -24.85 14.56
CA ASP A 99 -6.09 -25.47 15.87
C ASP A 99 -7.58 -25.42 16.31
N VAL A 100 -8.42 -24.66 15.60
CA VAL A 100 -9.85 -24.44 15.92
C VAL A 100 -10.80 -25.13 14.91
N GLY A 101 -10.28 -25.65 13.80
CA GLY A 101 -11.04 -26.42 12.79
C GLY A 101 -10.76 -27.91 12.86
#